data_AF-A0A661ADL3-F1
#
_entry.id   AF-A0A661ADL3-F1
#
_cell.length_a   1.000
_cell.length_b   1.000
_cell.length_c   1.000
_cell.angle_alpha   90.00
_cell.angle_beta   90.00
_cell.angle_gamma   90.00
#
_symmetry.space_group_name_H-M   'P 1'
#
loop_
_entity.id
_entity.type
_entity.pdbx_description
1 polymer ?
#
loop_
_entity_poly.entity_id
_entity_poly.type
_entity_poly.pdbx_seq_one_letter_code
_entity_poly.pdbx_strand_id
1 'polypeptide(L)' 'MVQRKNVSIIVPAYNEEKNILPLFERIKELVKKDKKRKYEVVLVDDGSTDGTYREGKKI' A
#
# COMPACT_ATOMS: atom_id res chain seq x y z
N MET A 1 -26.86 8.36 10.69
CA MET A 1 -25.65 8.40 9.82
C MET A 1 -24.83 7.14 10.10
N VAL A 2 -24.51 6.33 9.08
CA VAL A 2 -23.65 5.15 9.27
C VAL A 2 -22.19 5.61 9.24
N GLN A 3 -21.46 5.42 10.33
CA GLN A 3 -20.00 5.60 10.34
C GLN A 3 -19.36 4.53 9.45
N ARG A 4 -18.56 4.96 8.47
CA ARG A 4 -17.74 4.02 7.69
C ARG A 4 -16.49 3.67 8.49
N LYS A 5 -16.28 2.38 8.75
CA LYS A 5 -15.03 1.89 9.34
C LYS A 5 -13.83 2.26 8.44
N ASN A 6 -12.72 2.61 9.07
CA ASN A 6 -11.43 2.80 8.40
C ASN A 6 -10.91 1.44 7.89
N VAL A 7 -9.99 1.49 6.93
CA VAL A 7 -9.40 0.30 6.31
C VAL A 7 -7.89 0.34 6.43
N SER A 8 -7.29 -0.72 6.94
CA SER A 8 -5.83 -0.92 6.95
C SER A 8 -5.48 -2.00 5.93
N ILE A 9 -4.60 -1.68 4.99
CA ILE A 9 -4.14 -2.59 3.95
C ILE A 9 -2.71 -2.99 4.31
N ILE A 10 -2.52 -4.23 4.75
CA ILE A 10 -1.21 -4.76 5.12
C ILE A 10 -0.68 -5.56 3.94
N VAL A 11 0.52 -5.22 3.47
CA VAL A 11 1.15 -5.82 2.29
C VAL A 11 2.50 -6.40 2.71
N PRO A 12 2.62 -7.73 2.91
CA PRO A 12 3.93 -8.37 3.00
C PRO A 12 4.57 -8.37 1.60
N ALA A 13 5.86 -8.07 1.54
CA ALA A 13 6.62 -8.03 0.30
C ALA A 13 8.01 -8.67 0.48
N TYR A 14 8.37 -9.53 -0.47
CA TYR A 14 9.70 -10.15 -0.56
C TYR A 14 10.13 -10.21 -2.02
N ASN A 15 11.18 -9.48 -2.39
CA ASN A 15 11.68 -9.37 -3.76
C ASN A 15 10.63 -8.89 -4.81
N GLU A 16 9.88 -7.84 -4.46
CA GLU A 16 8.80 -7.23 -5.24
C GLU A 16 9.16 -5.84 -5.78
N GLU A 17 10.45 -5.50 -5.97
CA GLU A 17 10.93 -4.14 -6.35
C GLU A 17 10.11 -3.49 -7.47
N LYS A 18 9.81 -4.25 -8.54
CA LYS A 18 9.09 -3.75 -9.72
C LYS A 18 7.58 -3.59 -9.51
N ASN A 19 7.03 -4.23 -8.48
CA ASN A 19 5.59 -4.29 -8.24
C ASN A 19 5.12 -3.32 -7.15
N ILE A 20 6.04 -2.79 -6.33
CA ILE A 20 5.72 -1.80 -5.30
C ILE A 20 5.00 -0.59 -5.90
N LEU A 21 5.58 0.09 -6.89
CA LEU A 21 4.96 1.29 -7.48
C LEU A 21 3.59 1.01 -8.13
N PRO A 22 3.44 0.02 -9.05
CA PRO A 22 2.14 -0.30 -9.65
C PRO A 22 1.06 -0.66 -8.62
N LEU A 23 1.42 -1.36 -7.54
CA LEU A 23 0.49 -1.69 -6.47
C LEU A 23 -0.05 -0.42 -5.79
N PHE A 24 0.83 0.48 -5.39
CA PHE A 24 0.44 1.72 -4.72
C PHE A 24 -0.37 2.66 -5.61
N GLU A 25 -0.04 2.76 -6.89
CA GLU A 25 -0.85 3.54 -7.85
C GLU A 25 -2.28 3.01 -7.92
N ARG A 26 -2.45 1.68 -8.00
CA ARG A 26 -3.76 1.05 -8.09
C ARG A 26 -4.57 1.17 -6.79
N ILE A 27 -3.91 1.06 -5.63
CA ILE A 27 -4.54 1.32 -4.32
C ILE A 27 -5.01 2.79 -4.26
N LYS A 28 -4.15 3.73 -4.67
CA LYS A 28 -4.47 5.17 -4.69
C LYS A 28 -5.65 5.49 -5.59
N GLU A 29 -5.80 4.82 -6.73
CA GLU A 29 -6.97 4.96 -7.60
C GLU A 29 -8.24 4.40 -6.96
N LEU A 30 -8.16 3.26 -6.28
CA LEU A 30 -9.31 2.64 -5.60
C LEU A 30 -9.83 3.52 -4.47
N VAL A 31 -8.95 4.00 -3.59
CA VAL A 31 -9.32 4.79 -2.42
C VAL A 31 -9.82 6.20 -2.77
N LYS A 32 -9.36 6.78 -3.89
CA LYS A 32 -9.90 8.05 -4.42
C LYS A 32 -11.40 8.00 -4.70
N LYS A 33 -11.96 6.81 -4.96
CA LYS A 33 -13.40 6.62 -5.20
C LYS A 33 -14.25 6.76 -3.93
N ASP A 34 -13.65 6.62 -2.75
CA ASP A 34 -14.34 6.77 -1.45
C ASP A 34 -13.70 7.86 -0.57
N LYS A 35 -14.01 9.12 -0.86
CA LYS A 35 -13.48 10.29 -0.13
C LYS A 35 -13.89 10.36 1.35
N LYS A 36 -14.87 9.57 1.79
CA LYS A 36 -15.42 9.62 3.16
C LYS A 36 -14.81 8.58 4.11
N ARG A 37 -13.94 7.70 3.60
CA ARG A 37 -13.29 6.63 4.36
C ARG A 37 -11.79 6.89 4.44
N LYS A 38 -11.23 6.82 5.65
CA LYS A 38 -9.78 6.84 5.84
C LYS A 38 -9.19 5.45 5.54
N TYR A 39 -7.99 5.45 5.00
CA TYR A 39 -7.22 4.23 4.76
C TYR A 39 -5.76 4.45 5.13
N GLU A 40 -5.08 3.35 5.42
CA GLU A 40 -3.63 3.28 5.54
C GLU A 40 -3.12 2.07 4.76
N VAL A 41 -1.88 2.16 4.28
CA VAL A 41 -1.16 1.05 3.65
C VAL A 41 0.11 0.82 4.46
N VAL A 42 0.29 -0.40 4.95
CA VAL A 42 1.46 -0.81 5.71
C VAL A 42 2.20 -1.85 4.87
N LEU A 43 3.30 -1.43 4.24
CA LEU A 43 4.20 -2.33 3.53
C LEU A 43 5.18 -2.94 4.54
N VAL A 44 5.23 -4.26 4.59
CA VAL A 44 6.13 -5.03 5.44
C VAL A 44 7.13 -5.75 4.56
N ASP A 45 8.36 -5.25 4.52
CA ASP A 45 9.46 -5.92 3.83
C ASP A 45 9.95 -7.11 4.67
N ASP A 46 9.91 -8.31 4.10
CA ASP A 46 10.28 -9.57 4.76
C ASP A 46 11.73 -9.97 4.44
N GLY A 47 12.65 -9.01 4.61
CA GLY A 47 14.09 -9.22 4.37
C GLY A 47 14.46 -9.36 2.90
N SER A 48 13.89 -8.52 2.02
CA SER A 48 14.18 -8.58 0.60
C SER A 48 15.66 -8.37 0.29
N THR A 49 16.13 -9.05 -0.75
CA THR A 49 17.52 -8.96 -1.25
C THR A 49 17.65 -8.03 -2.47
N ASP A 50 16.53 -7.56 -3.00
CA ASP A 50 16.45 -6.60 -4.11
C ASP A 50 16.12 -5.18 -3.61
N GLY A 51 15.67 -4.29 -4.51
CA GLY A 51 15.29 -2.91 -4.15
C GLY A 51 13.93 -2.74 -3.47
N THR A 52 13.21 -3.79 -3.08
CA THR A 52 11.83 -3.71 -2.53
C THR A 52 11.68 -2.66 -1.43
N TYR A 53 12.53 -2.73 -0.39
CA TYR A 53 12.50 -1.77 0.72
C TYR A 53 12.76 -0.34 0.26
N ARG A 54 13.73 -0.15 -0.66
CA ARG A 54 14.08 1.16 -1.21
C ARG A 54 12.92 1.76 -2.00
N GLU A 55 12.23 0.96 -2.82
CA GLU A 55 11.06 1.42 -3.56
C GLU A 55 9.91 1.76 -2.62
N GLY A 56 9.66 0.93 -1.60
CA GLY A 56 8.64 1.18 -0.58
C GLY A 56 8.85 2.50 0.15
N LYS A 57 10.11 2.88 0.43
CA LYS A 57 10.47 4.12 1.13
C LYS A 57 10.27 5.40 0.30
N LYS A 58 10.14 5.29 -1.02
CA LYS A 58 9.94 6.46 -1.91
C LYS A 58 8.49 6.92 -1.97
N ILE A 59 7.57 6.10 -1.49
CA ILE A 59 6.11 6.30 -1.60
C ILE A 59 5.60 6.97 -0.33
#